data_AF-A0A1F6M8S7-F1
#
_entry.id   AF-A0A1F6M8S7-F1
#
_cell.length_a   1.000
_cell.length_b   1.000
_cell.length_c   1.000
_cell.angle_alpha   90.00
_cell.angle_beta   90.00
_cell.angle_gamma   90.00
#
_symmetry.space_group_name_H-M   'P 1'
#
loop_
_entity.id
_entity.type
_entity.pdbx_description
1 polymer ?
#
loop_
_entity_poly.entity_id
_entity_poly.type
_entity_poly.pdbx_seq_one_letter_code
_entity_poly.pdbx_strand_id
1 'polypeptide(L)'
;MSIIIKAVAAVVVIGVIIGGGFSYFKKQQSKLAQIIPQKTTVNILIPENKVLYIEQMTNFAQQGGENPLKTTKFIKKEIEIKPTEDPIKASAQAAAQEISPIGGSMKSSVAYLKIEKEIAYVLLDIDLDGWAGVSVSRAIIHPLVEKTVLQFPEIKQVVFAYAPTISTKDQVIKRAAEAAHALFAKDAKQIAALVHPTKGVRFSLYGQVNETLNKKFTAKQITQYFNTNVKFTWGTLDGSGELMIMPLKNFIDNEFADQEYEHAPEILYDTIVARGNAVNNIKDVYPTAHVVEFYFPGFIEKFVGMDWRSIHIVLEEYQGQWYVVGLVSDRWTI
;
A
#
# COMPACT_ATOMS: atom_id res chain seq x y z
N MET A 1 28.22 -31.07 -22.87
CA MET A 1 27.39 -31.65 -23.97
C MET A 1 27.67 -33.13 -24.26
N SER A 2 28.83 -33.71 -23.89
CA SER A 2 29.22 -35.08 -24.32
C SER A 2 28.80 -36.26 -23.39
N ILE A 3 28.58 -36.03 -22.08
CA ILE A 3 28.34 -37.12 -21.12
C ILE A 3 26.85 -37.52 -21.03
N ILE A 4 25.94 -36.55 -21.14
CA ILE A 4 24.49 -36.78 -21.03
C ILE A 4 23.96 -37.56 -22.25
N ILE A 5 24.49 -37.30 -23.45
CA ILE A 5 24.06 -37.97 -24.68
C ILE A 5 24.45 -39.46 -24.66
N LYS A 6 25.62 -39.81 -24.09
CA LYS A 6 26.07 -41.21 -23.97
C LYS A 6 25.22 -42.02 -22.97
N ALA A 7 24.72 -41.39 -21.90
CA ALA A 7 23.81 -42.04 -20.96
C ALA A 7 22.43 -42.33 -21.58
N VAL A 8 21.95 -41.45 -22.47
CA VAL A 8 20.66 -41.61 -23.17
C VAL A 8 20.67 -42.79 -24.15
N ALA A 9 21.78 -43.01 -24.87
CA ALA A 9 21.89 -44.15 -25.79
C ALA A 9 21.91 -45.52 -25.07
N ALA A 10 22.54 -45.60 -23.89
CA ALA A 10 22.63 -46.85 -23.13
C ALA A 10 21.27 -47.32 -22.56
N VAL A 11 20.40 -46.38 -22.17
CA VAL A 11 19.05 -46.70 -21.66
C VAL A 11 18.10 -47.17 -22.77
N VAL A 12 18.29 -46.65 -24.00
CA VAL A 12 17.46 -47.05 -25.16
C VAL A 12 17.77 -48.48 -25.62
N VAL A 13 19.03 -48.93 -25.54
CA VAL A 13 19.42 -50.28 -25.99
C VAL A 13 18.97 -51.38 -25.01
N ILE A 14 18.94 -51.11 -23.70
CA ILE A 14 18.56 -52.10 -22.68
C ILE A 14 17.03 -52.31 -22.64
N GLY A 15 16.24 -51.29 -22.98
CA GLY A 15 14.77 -51.35 -22.94
C GLY A 15 14.08 -52.16 -24.05
N VAL A 16 14.81 -52.58 -25.09
CA VAL A 16 14.23 -53.30 -26.25
C VAL A 16 14.11 -54.81 -26.00
N ILE A 17 14.78 -55.37 -24.98
CA ILE A 17 14.87 -56.84 -24.78
C ILE A 17 13.77 -57.41 -23.85
N ILE A 18 13.05 -56.58 -23.07
CA ILE A 18 12.04 -57.09 -22.12
C ILE A 18 10.69 -56.47 -22.45
N GLY A 19 9.77 -57.31 -22.95
CA GLY A 19 8.45 -56.97 -23.50
C GLY A 19 7.42 -56.40 -22.52
N GLY A 20 7.77 -55.34 -21.77
CA GLY A 20 6.87 -54.58 -20.90
C GLY A 20 7.08 -53.06 -20.93
N GLY A 21 8.01 -52.55 -21.76
CA GLY A 21 8.50 -51.17 -21.68
C GLY A 21 7.68 -50.08 -22.40
N PHE A 22 6.72 -50.40 -23.26
CA PHE A 22 6.12 -49.38 -24.14
C PHE A 22 5.27 -48.32 -23.40
N SER A 23 4.56 -48.73 -22.35
CA SER A 23 3.74 -47.85 -21.50
C SER A 23 4.62 -46.96 -20.60
N TYR A 24 5.67 -47.54 -20.03
CA TYR A 24 6.59 -46.83 -19.14
C TYR A 24 7.42 -45.79 -19.89
N PHE A 25 7.92 -46.13 -21.09
CA PHE A 25 8.65 -45.20 -21.96
C PHE A 25 7.79 -44.03 -22.44
N LYS A 26 6.50 -44.24 -22.76
CA LYS A 26 5.58 -43.16 -23.16
C LYS A 26 5.31 -42.18 -21.99
N LYS A 27 5.21 -42.71 -20.77
CA LYS A 27 5.02 -41.94 -19.53
C LYS A 27 6.29 -41.20 -19.11
N GLN A 28 7.48 -41.76 -19.38
CA GLN A 28 8.76 -41.07 -19.18
C GLN A 28 9.06 -40.04 -20.27
N GLN A 29 8.71 -40.30 -21.54
CA GLN A 29 8.75 -39.29 -22.61
C GLN A 29 7.82 -38.11 -22.31
N SER A 30 6.60 -38.35 -21.80
CA SER A 30 5.69 -37.25 -21.43
C SER A 30 6.20 -36.43 -20.24
N LYS A 31 6.89 -37.08 -19.29
CA LYS A 31 7.49 -36.42 -18.12
C LYS A 31 8.80 -35.69 -18.46
N LEU A 32 9.57 -36.19 -19.43
CA LEU A 32 10.77 -35.54 -19.96
C LEU A 32 10.43 -34.38 -20.92
N ALA A 33 9.33 -34.45 -21.66
CA ALA A 33 8.81 -33.34 -22.45
C ALA A 33 8.33 -32.16 -21.57
N GLN A 34 7.94 -32.42 -20.32
CA GLN A 34 7.61 -31.39 -19.32
C GLN A 34 8.85 -30.71 -18.69
N ILE A 35 10.06 -31.22 -18.92
CA ILE A 35 11.31 -30.65 -18.38
C ILE A 35 11.98 -29.71 -19.41
N ILE A 36 11.44 -29.62 -20.62
CA ILE A 36 11.82 -28.58 -21.58
C ILE A 36 11.17 -27.28 -21.09
N PRO A 37 11.93 -26.20 -20.82
CA PRO A 37 11.34 -24.92 -20.42
C PRO A 37 10.37 -24.48 -21.51
N GLN A 38 9.07 -24.46 -21.21
CA GLN A 38 8.06 -23.96 -22.12
C GLN A 38 8.36 -22.47 -22.34
N LYS A 39 8.84 -22.12 -23.53
CA LYS A 39 9.02 -20.74 -23.93
C LYS A 39 7.66 -20.02 -23.81
N THR A 40 7.64 -18.89 -23.13
CA THR A 40 6.46 -18.02 -23.07
C THR A 40 6.64 -16.94 -24.12
N THR A 41 5.58 -16.61 -24.87
CA THR A 41 5.61 -15.51 -25.83
C THR A 41 4.80 -14.33 -25.33
N VAL A 42 5.27 -13.12 -25.60
CA VAL A 42 4.57 -11.86 -25.33
C VAL A 42 4.42 -11.07 -26.61
N ASN A 43 3.33 -10.31 -26.71
CA ASN A 43 3.05 -9.46 -27.87
C ASN A 43 3.37 -8.01 -27.53
N ILE A 44 4.37 -7.44 -28.21
CA ILE A 44 4.70 -6.02 -28.11
C ILE A 44 4.19 -5.26 -29.34
N LEU A 45 3.90 -3.97 -29.16
CA LEU A 45 3.55 -3.07 -30.26
C LEU A 45 4.77 -2.25 -30.68
N ILE A 46 5.14 -2.38 -31.96
CA ILE A 46 6.30 -1.70 -32.54
C ILE A 46 5.88 -0.89 -33.76
N PRO A 47 6.57 0.21 -34.10
CA PRO A 47 6.31 0.95 -35.33
C PRO A 47 6.54 0.07 -36.57
N GLU A 48 5.64 0.15 -37.55
CA GLU A 48 5.76 -0.58 -38.83
C GLU A 48 7.05 -0.18 -39.56
N ASN A 49 7.37 1.12 -39.58
CA ASN A 49 8.63 1.66 -40.08
C ASN A 49 9.43 2.32 -38.94
N LYS A 50 10.34 1.54 -38.35
CA LYS A 50 11.15 2.01 -37.21
C LYS A 50 12.07 3.18 -37.55
N VAL A 51 12.68 3.17 -38.73
CA VAL A 51 13.64 4.20 -39.13
C VAL A 51 12.92 5.54 -39.25
N LEU A 52 11.81 5.56 -39.98
CA LEU A 52 10.97 6.76 -40.13
C LEU A 52 10.43 7.23 -38.78
N TYR A 53 9.97 6.29 -37.93
CA TYR A 53 9.48 6.61 -36.59
C TYR A 53 10.55 7.30 -35.73
N ILE A 54 11.76 6.73 -35.67
CA ILE A 54 12.88 7.29 -34.89
C ILE A 54 13.22 8.69 -35.39
N GLU A 55 13.30 8.88 -36.71
CA GLU A 55 13.58 10.19 -37.31
C GLU A 55 12.49 11.22 -36.96
N GLN A 56 11.22 10.89 -37.17
CA GLN A 56 10.11 11.80 -36.90
C GLN A 56 9.98 12.14 -35.42
N MET A 57 10.12 11.16 -34.52
CA MET A 57 10.08 11.41 -33.08
C MET A 57 11.30 12.20 -32.61
N THR A 58 12.47 12.01 -33.22
CA THR A 58 13.66 12.82 -32.93
C THR A 58 13.44 14.28 -33.31
N ASN A 59 12.96 14.54 -34.52
CA ASN A 59 12.66 15.88 -34.98
C ASN A 59 11.57 16.53 -34.11
N PHE A 60 10.50 15.81 -33.82
CA PHE A 60 9.44 16.29 -32.93
C PHE A 60 9.95 16.63 -31.52
N ALA A 61 10.79 15.79 -30.93
CA ALA A 61 11.35 16.03 -29.60
C ALA A 61 12.34 17.20 -29.54
N GLN A 62 13.06 17.47 -30.64
CA GLN A 62 14.07 18.53 -30.71
C GLN A 62 13.49 19.89 -31.15
N GLN A 63 12.55 19.88 -32.09
CA GLN A 63 12.08 21.08 -32.80
C GLN A 63 10.58 21.36 -32.55
N GLY A 64 9.84 20.41 -31.97
CA GLY A 64 8.39 20.48 -31.85
C GLY A 64 7.67 20.14 -33.15
N GLY A 65 6.38 20.51 -33.24
CA GLY A 65 5.54 20.31 -34.44
C GLY A 65 4.39 19.34 -34.21
N GLU A 66 3.90 18.72 -35.29
CA GLU A 66 2.84 17.71 -35.18
C GLU A 66 3.37 16.40 -34.57
N ASN A 67 2.63 15.85 -33.60
CA ASN A 67 3.00 14.61 -32.93
C ASN A 67 2.94 13.41 -33.91
N PRO A 68 4.08 12.75 -34.23
CA PRO A 68 4.12 11.62 -35.17
C PRO A 68 3.30 10.40 -34.72
N LEU A 69 2.96 10.29 -33.43
CA LEU A 69 2.12 9.20 -32.91
C LEU A 69 0.71 9.19 -33.49
N LYS A 70 0.23 10.30 -34.07
CA LYS A 70 -1.07 10.37 -34.73
C LYS A 70 -1.11 9.60 -36.06
N THR A 71 0.01 9.52 -36.75
CA THR A 71 0.13 8.92 -38.09
C THR A 71 0.95 7.63 -38.09
N THR A 72 1.76 7.39 -37.04
CA THR A 72 2.56 6.18 -36.90
C THR A 72 1.67 4.95 -36.73
N LYS A 73 1.78 4.00 -37.67
CA LYS A 73 1.15 2.69 -37.56
C LYS A 73 2.00 1.75 -36.71
N PHE A 74 1.36 1.10 -35.74
CA PHE A 74 1.99 0.09 -34.89
C PHE A 74 1.50 -1.31 -35.29
N ILE A 75 2.42 -2.27 -35.29
CA ILE A 75 2.18 -3.67 -35.59
C ILE A 75 2.52 -4.53 -34.37
N LYS A 76 1.84 -5.67 -34.23
CA LYS A 76 2.14 -6.66 -33.20
C LYS A 76 3.38 -7.45 -33.60
N LYS A 77 4.31 -7.58 -32.67
CA LYS A 77 5.48 -8.45 -32.77
C LYS A 77 5.50 -9.41 -31.59
N GLU A 78 5.58 -10.70 -31.90
CA GLU A 78 5.70 -11.75 -30.89
C GLU A 78 7.17 -11.89 -30.48
N ILE A 79 7.43 -11.89 -29.16
CA ILE A 79 8.75 -12.01 -28.57
C ILE A 79 8.78 -13.24 -27.68
N GLU A 80 9.73 -14.14 -27.92
CA GLU A 80 10.02 -15.22 -27.00
C GLU A 80 10.73 -14.68 -25.76
N ILE A 81 10.16 -14.96 -24.58
CA ILE A 81 10.73 -14.60 -23.29
C ILE A 81 10.94 -15.83 -22.41
N LYS A 82 11.76 -15.67 -21.38
CA LYS A 82 11.84 -16.66 -20.31
C LYS A 82 10.49 -16.71 -19.57
N PRO A 83 10.09 -17.88 -19.04
CA PRO A 83 8.94 -17.98 -18.16
C PRO A 83 8.98 -16.92 -17.06
N THR A 84 7.87 -16.23 -16.86
CA THR A 84 7.74 -15.12 -15.91
C THR A 84 6.39 -15.21 -15.21
N GLU A 85 6.34 -14.82 -13.94
CA GLU A 85 5.09 -14.66 -13.20
C GLU A 85 4.44 -13.28 -13.46
N ASP A 86 5.19 -12.35 -14.07
CA ASP A 86 4.72 -11.00 -14.39
C ASP A 86 4.78 -10.75 -15.91
N PRO A 87 3.70 -11.07 -16.65
CA PRO A 87 3.64 -10.91 -18.10
C PRO A 87 3.57 -9.43 -18.53
N ILE A 88 3.03 -8.55 -17.69
CA ILE A 88 2.93 -7.10 -17.99
C ILE A 88 4.32 -6.48 -17.95
N LYS A 89 5.08 -6.74 -16.87
CA LYS A 89 6.47 -6.27 -16.75
C LYS A 89 7.35 -6.86 -17.83
N ALA A 90 7.19 -8.13 -18.17
CA ALA A 90 7.99 -8.73 -19.25
C ALA A 90 7.66 -8.12 -20.62
N SER A 91 6.38 -7.81 -20.91
CA SER A 91 5.97 -7.13 -22.13
C SER A 91 6.49 -5.69 -22.19
N ALA A 92 6.40 -4.94 -21.10
CA ALA A 92 6.96 -3.60 -20.97
C ALA A 92 8.49 -3.60 -21.16
N GLN A 93 9.17 -4.58 -20.55
CA GLN A 93 10.61 -4.78 -20.67
C GLN A 93 11.03 -5.11 -22.11
N ALA A 94 10.28 -5.96 -22.81
CA ALA A 94 10.54 -6.29 -24.20
C ALA A 94 10.33 -5.08 -25.12
N ALA A 95 9.26 -4.31 -24.90
CA ALA A 95 8.99 -3.09 -25.66
C ALA A 95 10.07 -2.02 -25.45
N ALA A 96 10.52 -1.81 -24.20
CA ALA A 96 11.57 -0.85 -23.86
C ALA A 96 12.93 -1.19 -24.50
N GLN A 97 13.19 -2.47 -24.77
CA GLN A 97 14.45 -2.94 -25.38
C GLN A 97 14.43 -2.93 -26.92
N GLU A 98 13.29 -2.63 -27.55
CA GLU A 98 13.15 -2.75 -29.01
C GLU A 98 13.91 -1.66 -29.77
N ILE A 99 14.04 -0.47 -29.18
CA ILE A 99 14.78 0.66 -29.73
C ILE A 99 15.81 1.12 -28.70
N SER A 100 17.07 1.19 -29.11
CA SER A 100 18.15 1.68 -28.25
C SER A 100 18.00 3.18 -27.95
N PRO A 101 18.21 3.62 -26.70
CA PRO A 101 18.29 5.03 -26.35
C PRO A 101 19.35 5.78 -27.17
N ILE A 102 19.06 7.03 -27.55
CA ILE A 102 19.98 7.90 -28.28
C ILE A 102 20.84 8.66 -27.28
N GLY A 103 22.14 8.34 -27.19
CA GLY A 103 23.11 9.04 -26.33
C GLY A 103 23.31 8.43 -24.93
N GLY A 104 22.73 7.24 -24.68
CA GLY A 104 22.72 6.60 -23.36
C GLY A 104 23.13 5.12 -23.40
N SER A 105 22.48 4.29 -22.56
CA SER A 105 22.72 2.84 -22.51
C SER A 105 22.37 2.15 -23.84
N MET A 106 22.96 0.96 -24.07
CA MET A 106 22.66 0.19 -25.30
C MET A 106 21.21 -0.30 -25.36
N LYS A 107 20.54 -0.45 -24.21
CA LYS A 107 19.16 -0.90 -24.08
C LYS A 107 18.50 -0.24 -22.87
N SER A 108 17.24 0.15 -23.02
CA SER A 108 16.43 0.59 -21.88
C SER A 108 15.80 -0.61 -21.14
N SER A 109 15.54 -0.43 -19.85
CA SER A 109 14.97 -1.45 -18.98
C SER A 109 13.95 -0.91 -18.00
N VAL A 110 13.02 -1.77 -17.57
CA VAL A 110 11.97 -1.40 -16.60
C VAL A 110 12.59 -1.39 -15.20
N ALA A 111 12.78 -0.19 -14.66
CA ALA A 111 13.27 0.01 -13.30
C ALA A 111 12.16 -0.17 -12.25
N TYR A 112 10.93 0.23 -12.59
CA TYR A 112 9.78 0.14 -11.70
C TYR A 112 8.51 -0.15 -12.50
N LEU A 113 7.66 -1.03 -11.97
CA LEU A 113 6.30 -1.24 -12.47
C LEU A 113 5.39 -1.55 -11.28
N LYS A 114 4.31 -0.79 -11.14
CA LYS A 114 3.24 -1.05 -10.17
C LYS A 114 1.89 -0.76 -10.78
N ILE A 115 0.91 -1.62 -10.53
CA ILE A 115 -0.45 -1.45 -11.00
C ILE A 115 -1.33 -1.08 -9.80
N GLU A 116 -2.01 0.06 -9.87
CA GLU A 116 -2.99 0.49 -8.87
C GLU A 116 -4.23 1.07 -9.56
N LYS A 117 -5.42 0.62 -9.18
CA LYS A 117 -6.71 1.13 -9.69
C LYS A 117 -6.75 1.23 -11.23
N GLU A 118 -6.36 0.16 -11.93
CA GLU A 118 -6.28 0.08 -13.40
C GLU A 118 -5.24 1.02 -14.07
N ILE A 119 -4.36 1.66 -13.28
CA ILE A 119 -3.26 2.49 -13.79
C ILE A 119 -1.94 1.73 -13.62
N ALA A 120 -1.18 1.60 -14.71
CA ALA A 120 0.19 1.09 -14.68
C ALA A 120 1.18 2.26 -14.50
N TYR A 121 1.83 2.33 -13.34
CA TYR A 121 2.91 3.24 -13.05
C TYR A 121 4.24 2.61 -13.44
N VAL A 122 4.92 3.17 -14.43
CA VAL A 122 6.14 2.61 -15.03
C VAL A 122 7.28 3.61 -14.91
N LEU A 123 8.48 3.17 -14.52
CA LEU A 123 9.71 3.91 -14.78
C LEU A 123 10.68 3.01 -15.52
N LEU A 124 11.27 3.58 -16.56
CA LEU A 124 12.41 3.02 -17.24
C LEU A 124 13.71 3.55 -16.60
N ASP A 125 14.82 2.86 -16.82
CA ASP A 125 16.15 3.36 -16.47
C ASP A 125 16.45 4.75 -17.05
N ILE A 126 15.97 5.04 -18.27
CA ILE A 126 16.04 6.38 -18.88
C ILE A 126 15.21 7.46 -18.16
N ASP A 127 14.33 7.07 -17.23
CA ASP A 127 13.50 7.99 -16.45
C ASP A 127 14.17 8.41 -15.14
N LEU A 128 15.13 7.62 -14.65
CA LEU A 128 15.73 7.81 -13.33
C LEU A 128 16.76 8.94 -13.30
N ASP A 129 17.54 9.10 -14.37
CA ASP A 129 18.65 10.05 -14.42
C ASP A 129 18.55 10.95 -15.66
N GLY A 130 18.92 12.23 -15.50
CA GLY A 130 18.97 13.20 -16.60
C GLY A 130 20.31 13.13 -17.35
N TRP A 131 20.26 12.96 -18.68
CA TRP A 131 21.45 12.89 -19.52
C TRP A 131 21.17 13.42 -20.94
N ALA A 132 22.23 13.72 -21.71
CA ALA A 132 22.11 14.35 -23.02
C ALA A 132 21.42 13.43 -24.04
N GLY A 133 20.24 13.79 -24.52
CA GLY A 133 19.43 12.97 -25.43
C GLY A 133 18.32 12.16 -24.75
N VAL A 134 18.18 12.27 -23.42
CA VAL A 134 17.15 11.55 -22.66
C VAL A 134 15.72 11.94 -23.11
N SER A 135 15.47 13.21 -23.44
CA SER A 135 14.16 13.67 -23.90
C SER A 135 13.72 13.00 -25.21
N VAL A 136 14.65 12.87 -26.16
CA VAL A 136 14.44 12.16 -27.43
C VAL A 136 14.20 10.68 -27.17
N SER A 137 15.02 10.06 -26.30
CA SER A 137 14.88 8.65 -25.96
C SER A 137 13.52 8.35 -25.30
N ARG A 138 13.06 9.21 -24.39
CA ARG A 138 11.73 9.11 -23.78
C ARG A 138 10.63 9.24 -24.82
N ALA A 139 10.71 10.24 -25.69
CA ALA A 139 9.72 10.45 -26.76
C ALA A 139 9.60 9.21 -27.67
N ILE A 140 10.71 8.53 -27.96
CA ILE A 140 10.73 7.32 -28.79
C ILE A 140 10.25 6.09 -28.01
N ILE A 141 10.71 5.87 -26.78
CA ILE A 141 10.55 4.58 -26.10
C ILE A 141 9.25 4.50 -25.28
N HIS A 142 8.82 5.60 -24.65
CA HIS A 142 7.58 5.62 -23.85
C HIS A 142 6.35 5.15 -24.64
N PRO A 143 6.10 5.58 -25.89
CA PRO A 143 4.92 5.13 -26.64
C PRO A 143 4.91 3.64 -26.97
N LEU A 144 6.08 3.01 -27.14
CA LEU A 144 6.18 1.56 -27.35
C LEU A 144 5.73 0.82 -26.10
N VAL A 145 6.21 1.25 -24.93
CA VAL A 145 5.86 0.67 -23.64
C VAL A 145 4.39 0.90 -23.33
N GLU A 146 3.90 2.14 -23.46
CA GLU A 146 2.50 2.51 -23.22
C GLU A 146 1.55 1.68 -24.07
N LYS A 147 1.72 1.69 -25.40
CA LYS A 147 0.84 0.94 -26.32
C LYS A 147 0.89 -0.56 -26.03
N THR A 148 2.06 -1.10 -25.71
CA THR A 148 2.22 -2.51 -25.37
C THR A 148 1.45 -2.88 -24.10
N VAL A 149 1.61 -2.08 -23.04
CA VAL A 149 0.96 -2.31 -21.73
C VAL A 149 -0.55 -2.09 -21.80
N LEU A 150 -1.04 -1.17 -22.64
CA LEU A 150 -2.49 -0.95 -22.84
C LEU A 150 -3.20 -2.10 -23.60
N GLN A 151 -2.47 -3.12 -24.07
CA GLN A 151 -3.10 -4.34 -24.60
C GLN A 151 -3.69 -5.22 -23.49
N PHE A 152 -3.28 -5.03 -22.24
CA PHE A 152 -3.78 -5.77 -21.09
C PHE A 152 -5.12 -5.17 -20.64
N PRO A 153 -6.24 -5.94 -20.65
CA PRO A 153 -7.58 -5.41 -20.43
C PRO A 153 -7.79 -4.76 -19.05
N GLU A 154 -7.00 -5.16 -18.05
CA GLU A 154 -6.97 -4.63 -16.68
C GLU A 154 -6.28 -3.25 -16.56
N ILE A 155 -5.60 -2.77 -17.61
CA ILE A 155 -4.92 -1.47 -17.62
C ILE A 155 -5.69 -0.49 -18.50
N LYS A 156 -6.12 0.64 -17.92
CA LYS A 156 -6.80 1.74 -18.64
C LYS A 156 -5.89 2.93 -18.91
N GLN A 157 -4.82 3.07 -18.14
CA GLN A 157 -3.89 4.18 -18.25
C GLN A 157 -2.46 3.75 -17.90
N VAL A 158 -1.47 4.35 -18.56
CA VAL A 158 -0.05 4.22 -18.22
C VAL A 158 0.47 5.58 -17.80
N VAL A 159 1.21 5.64 -16.70
CA VAL A 159 1.84 6.86 -16.18
C VAL A 159 3.32 6.60 -15.97
N PHE A 160 4.18 7.41 -16.58
CA PHE A 160 5.63 7.30 -16.45
C PHE A 160 6.14 7.99 -15.17
N ALA A 161 5.80 7.43 -14.01
CA ALA A 161 6.16 7.92 -12.68
C ALA A 161 6.10 6.79 -11.65
N TYR A 162 6.56 7.05 -10.41
CA TYR A 162 6.20 6.21 -9.28
C TYR A 162 4.70 6.27 -9.01
N ALA A 163 4.13 5.19 -8.49
CA ALA A 163 2.76 5.22 -8.00
C ALA A 163 2.68 6.17 -6.79
N PRO A 164 1.60 6.95 -6.64
CA PRO A 164 1.44 7.81 -5.48
C PRO A 164 1.49 6.96 -4.20
N THR A 165 2.48 7.22 -3.35
CA THR A 165 2.50 6.67 -2.00
C THR A 165 1.50 7.46 -1.14
N ILE A 166 0.52 6.78 -0.52
CA ILE A 166 -0.31 7.40 0.52
C ILE A 166 0.65 7.93 1.59
N SER A 167 0.61 9.23 1.86
CA SER A 167 1.52 9.84 2.83
C SER A 167 1.33 9.20 4.21
N THR A 168 2.38 9.14 5.04
CA THR A 168 2.26 8.62 6.41
C THR A 168 1.13 9.31 7.18
N LYS A 169 0.98 10.63 7.00
CA LYS A 169 -0.11 11.42 7.56
C LYS A 169 -1.48 10.86 7.17
N ASP A 170 -1.72 10.64 5.87
CA ASP A 170 -3.02 10.14 5.39
C ASP A 170 -3.30 8.71 5.86
N GLN A 171 -2.27 7.85 5.94
CA GLN A 171 -2.41 6.50 6.48
C GLN A 171 -2.80 6.52 7.96
N VAL A 172 -2.14 7.37 8.76
CA VAL A 172 -2.40 7.49 10.19
C VAL A 172 -3.79 8.09 10.44
N ILE A 173 -4.16 9.17 9.74
CA ILE A 173 -5.49 9.79 9.87
C ILE A 173 -6.59 8.78 9.50
N LYS A 174 -6.41 8.06 8.39
CA LYS A 174 -7.36 7.00 8.00
C LYS A 174 -7.48 5.94 9.10
N ARG A 175 -6.37 5.47 9.65
CA ARG A 175 -6.37 4.46 10.70
C ARG A 175 -6.99 4.97 12.00
N ALA A 176 -6.79 6.23 12.33
CA ALA A 176 -7.44 6.88 13.47
C ALA A 176 -8.96 6.97 13.27
N ALA A 177 -9.43 7.30 12.06
CA ALA A 177 -10.85 7.33 11.73
C ALA A 177 -11.49 5.92 11.80
N GLU A 178 -10.78 4.88 11.35
CA GLU A 178 -11.22 3.47 11.54
C GLU A 178 -11.38 3.14 13.04
N ALA A 179 -10.51 3.65 13.90
CA ALA A 179 -10.62 3.48 15.35
C ALA A 179 -11.79 4.24 15.96
N ALA A 180 -11.97 5.52 15.59
CA ALA A 180 -13.12 6.32 16.02
C ALA A 180 -14.45 5.65 15.64
N HIS A 181 -14.55 5.20 14.39
CA HIS A 181 -15.73 4.48 13.90
C HIS A 181 -15.99 3.18 14.66
N ALA A 182 -14.94 2.36 14.90
CA ALA A 182 -15.08 1.11 15.64
C ALA A 182 -15.53 1.33 17.10
N LEU A 183 -15.05 2.42 17.74
CA LEU A 183 -15.49 2.84 19.07
C LEU A 183 -16.96 3.25 19.04
N PHE A 184 -17.36 4.11 18.09
CA PHE A 184 -18.74 4.56 17.92
C PHE A 184 -19.72 3.40 17.67
N ALA A 185 -19.36 2.48 16.78
CA ALA A 185 -20.12 1.27 16.48
C ALA A 185 -20.13 0.25 17.64
N LYS A 186 -19.30 0.46 18.68
CA LYS A 186 -19.13 -0.44 19.83
C LYS A 186 -18.77 -1.86 19.39
N ASP A 187 -17.97 -1.99 18.33
CA ASP A 187 -17.56 -3.27 17.77
C ASP A 187 -16.28 -3.75 18.45
N ALA A 188 -16.44 -4.59 19.49
CA ALA A 188 -15.33 -5.16 20.25
C ALA A 188 -14.27 -5.85 19.38
N LYS A 189 -14.68 -6.49 18.27
CA LYS A 189 -13.78 -7.23 17.40
C LYS A 189 -12.94 -6.28 16.57
N GLN A 190 -13.55 -5.23 16.02
CA GLN A 190 -12.82 -4.19 15.29
C GLN A 190 -11.90 -3.41 16.20
N ILE A 191 -12.36 -2.98 17.38
CA ILE A 191 -11.51 -2.31 18.37
C ILE A 191 -10.29 -3.18 18.70
N ALA A 192 -10.51 -4.47 19.02
CA ALA A 192 -9.41 -5.38 19.33
C ALA A 192 -8.41 -5.57 18.17
N ALA A 193 -8.87 -5.55 16.92
CA ALA A 193 -8.00 -5.68 15.74
C ALA A 193 -7.10 -4.45 15.52
N LEU A 194 -7.48 -3.29 16.07
CA LEU A 194 -6.72 -2.04 15.97
C LEU A 194 -5.69 -1.88 17.10
N VAL A 195 -5.80 -2.67 18.18
CA VAL A 195 -4.88 -2.60 19.33
C VAL A 195 -3.49 -3.11 18.97
N HIS A 196 -2.46 -2.38 19.40
CA HIS A 196 -1.07 -2.79 19.17
C HIS A 196 -0.79 -4.19 19.75
N PRO A 197 -0.21 -5.13 18.98
CA PRO A 197 -0.11 -6.54 19.36
C PRO A 197 0.72 -6.81 20.61
N THR A 198 1.85 -6.11 20.78
CA THR A 198 2.72 -6.26 21.97
C THR A 198 2.48 -5.19 23.03
N LYS A 199 2.26 -3.94 22.61
CA LYS A 199 2.07 -2.82 23.53
C LYS A 199 0.67 -2.76 24.12
N GLY A 200 -0.39 -3.25 23.47
CA GLY A 200 -1.76 -3.01 23.92
C GLY A 200 -2.19 -1.55 23.76
N VAL A 201 -3.38 -1.20 24.27
CA VAL A 201 -3.95 0.15 24.22
C VAL A 201 -4.19 0.67 25.64
N ARG A 202 -3.82 1.92 25.91
CA ARG A 202 -4.08 2.63 27.17
C ARG A 202 -5.25 3.61 27.00
N PHE A 203 -6.13 3.66 27.98
CA PHE A 203 -7.26 4.58 28.01
C PHE A 203 -7.04 5.66 29.07
N SER A 204 -7.11 6.92 28.66
CA SER A 204 -7.07 8.07 29.55
C SER A 204 -8.37 8.85 29.49
N LEU A 205 -8.88 9.23 30.67
CA LEU A 205 -10.06 10.06 30.83
C LEU A 205 -9.82 11.52 30.43
N TYR A 206 -8.55 11.98 30.48
CA TYR A 206 -8.15 13.35 30.20
C TYR A 206 -6.83 13.38 29.41
N GLY A 207 -6.50 14.54 28.83
CA GLY A 207 -5.23 14.81 28.14
C GLY A 207 -3.96 14.49 28.95
N GLN A 208 -4.06 14.42 30.27
CA GLN A 208 -2.97 14.02 31.16
C GLN A 208 -2.91 12.49 31.31
N VAL A 209 -2.14 11.85 30.44
CA VAL A 209 -1.88 10.41 30.46
C VAL A 209 -0.98 10.05 31.64
N ASN A 210 -1.46 9.11 32.47
CA ASN A 210 -0.74 8.51 33.58
C ASN A 210 -0.43 7.04 33.29
N GLU A 211 0.84 6.72 33.10
CA GLU A 211 1.26 5.38 32.68
C GLU A 211 0.96 4.26 33.67
N THR A 212 0.81 4.60 34.96
CA THR A 212 0.58 3.65 36.06
C THR A 212 -0.90 3.50 36.38
N LEU A 213 -1.65 4.60 36.40
CA LEU A 213 -3.05 4.62 36.83
C LEU A 213 -4.03 4.36 35.69
N ASN A 214 -3.73 4.86 34.48
CA ASN A 214 -4.60 4.65 33.33
C ASN A 214 -4.62 3.19 32.90
N LYS A 215 -5.83 2.68 32.62
CA LYS A 215 -6.02 1.27 32.31
C LYS A 215 -5.52 0.94 30.92
N LYS A 216 -4.87 -0.22 30.84
CA LYS A 216 -4.23 -0.72 29.65
C LYS A 216 -4.72 -2.13 29.34
N PHE A 217 -5.10 -2.38 28.10
CA PHE A 217 -5.68 -3.65 27.67
C PHE A 217 -4.96 -4.18 26.43
N THR A 218 -4.75 -5.49 26.38
CA THR A 218 -4.40 -6.19 25.14
C THR A 218 -5.64 -6.40 24.28
N ALA A 219 -5.46 -6.70 22.99
CA ALA A 219 -6.56 -7.06 22.08
C ALA A 219 -7.47 -8.17 22.67
N LYS A 220 -6.85 -9.19 23.28
CA LYS A 220 -7.58 -10.29 23.94
C LYS A 220 -8.39 -9.82 25.15
N GLN A 221 -7.86 -8.88 25.92
CA GLN A 221 -8.59 -8.34 27.07
C GLN A 221 -9.75 -7.44 26.64
N ILE A 222 -9.61 -6.70 25.52
CA ILE A 222 -10.75 -5.98 24.94
C ILE A 222 -11.89 -6.97 24.64
N THR A 223 -11.64 -8.03 23.86
CA THR A 223 -12.69 -8.99 23.52
C THR A 223 -13.27 -9.70 24.76
N GLN A 224 -12.43 -9.99 25.75
CA GLN A 224 -12.83 -10.64 26.99
C GLN A 224 -13.75 -9.76 27.85
N TYR A 225 -13.46 -8.46 28.00
CA TYR A 225 -14.15 -7.61 28.96
C TYR A 225 -15.25 -6.73 28.36
N PHE A 226 -15.25 -6.49 27.04
CA PHE A 226 -16.12 -5.49 26.41
C PHE A 226 -17.61 -5.70 26.74
N ASN A 227 -18.13 -6.91 26.57
CA ASN A 227 -19.55 -7.22 26.83
C ASN A 227 -19.80 -7.75 28.26
N THR A 228 -18.92 -7.46 29.21
CA THR A 228 -19.06 -7.91 30.60
C THR A 228 -19.38 -6.74 31.53
N ASN A 229 -19.88 -7.05 32.73
CA ASN A 229 -20.13 -6.07 33.78
C ASN A 229 -18.92 -5.86 34.72
N VAL A 230 -17.73 -6.37 34.36
CA VAL A 230 -16.50 -6.15 35.13
C VAL A 230 -16.18 -4.66 35.13
N LYS A 231 -16.10 -4.07 36.33
CA LYS A 231 -15.85 -2.64 36.50
C LYS A 231 -14.35 -2.36 36.63
N PHE A 232 -13.94 -1.23 36.07
CA PHE A 232 -12.60 -0.69 36.23
C PHE A 232 -12.69 0.75 36.73
N THR A 233 -11.64 1.21 37.41
CA THR A 233 -11.45 2.62 37.74
C THR A 233 -10.70 3.29 36.60
N TRP A 234 -11.30 4.31 35.99
CA TRP A 234 -10.79 5.00 34.81
C TRP A 234 -10.06 6.32 35.13
N GLY A 235 -10.32 6.85 36.32
CA GLY A 235 -9.74 8.10 36.81
C GLY A 235 -10.57 8.67 37.94
N THR A 236 -10.31 9.92 38.25
CA THR A 236 -11.04 10.73 39.23
C THR A 236 -11.64 11.90 38.49
N LEU A 237 -12.91 12.24 38.75
CA LEU A 237 -13.60 13.34 38.10
C LEU A 237 -13.14 14.69 38.66
N ASP A 238 -12.80 15.61 37.77
CA ASP A 238 -12.49 17.00 38.13
C ASP A 238 -13.70 17.67 38.82
N GLY A 239 -13.42 18.55 39.78
CA GLY A 239 -14.43 19.24 40.59
C GLY A 239 -14.99 18.40 41.76
N SER A 240 -15.43 17.16 41.53
CA SER A 240 -16.02 16.33 42.60
C SER A 240 -14.99 15.47 43.36
N GLY A 241 -13.91 15.07 42.70
CA GLY A 241 -12.93 14.13 43.27
C GLY A 241 -13.43 12.68 43.33
N GLU A 242 -14.58 12.36 42.72
CA GLU A 242 -15.14 11.01 42.73
C GLU A 242 -14.43 10.09 41.73
N LEU A 243 -14.30 8.80 42.09
CA LEU A 243 -13.73 7.80 41.19
C LEU A 243 -14.71 7.43 40.07
N MET A 244 -14.24 7.47 38.83
CA MET A 244 -15.01 6.99 37.68
C MET A 244 -14.90 5.47 37.56
N ILE A 245 -15.91 4.75 38.06
CA ILE A 245 -15.91 3.28 38.12
C ILE A 245 -17.04 2.69 37.28
N MET A 246 -16.70 2.08 36.14
CA MET A 246 -17.69 1.47 35.23
C MET A 246 -17.09 0.38 34.33
N PRO A 247 -17.93 -0.45 33.67
CA PRO A 247 -17.46 -1.42 32.68
C PRO A 247 -16.83 -0.77 31.44
N LEU A 248 -15.95 -1.52 30.76
CA LEU A 248 -15.21 -1.05 29.57
C LEU A 248 -16.13 -0.50 28.48
N LYS A 249 -17.21 -1.21 28.12
CA LYS A 249 -18.14 -0.73 27.08
C LYS A 249 -18.82 0.57 27.47
N ASN A 250 -19.22 0.74 28.73
CA ASN A 250 -19.87 1.97 29.19
C ASN A 250 -18.88 3.15 29.20
N PHE A 251 -17.63 2.89 29.57
CA PHE A 251 -16.59 3.90 29.48
C PHE A 251 -16.36 4.37 28.04
N ILE A 252 -16.23 3.43 27.10
CA ILE A 252 -16.13 3.76 25.66
C ILE A 252 -17.38 4.53 25.18
N ASP A 253 -18.58 4.09 25.56
CA ASP A 253 -19.85 4.75 25.22
C ASP A 253 -19.86 6.23 25.62
N ASN A 254 -19.43 6.51 26.85
CA ASN A 254 -19.50 7.85 27.43
C ASN A 254 -18.37 8.78 26.97
N GLU A 255 -17.18 8.24 26.71
CA GLU A 255 -15.95 9.04 26.60
C GLU A 255 -15.34 9.05 25.19
N PHE A 256 -15.75 8.09 24.34
CA PHE A 256 -15.15 7.88 23.01
C PHE A 256 -16.17 7.63 21.89
N ALA A 257 -17.44 7.42 22.24
CA ALA A 257 -18.51 7.04 21.30
C ALA A 257 -19.78 7.86 21.52
N ASP A 258 -19.66 8.97 22.26
CA ASP A 258 -20.75 9.89 22.52
C ASP A 258 -21.03 10.80 21.30
N GLN A 259 -20.15 10.79 20.29
CA GLN A 259 -20.27 11.43 18.98
C GLN A 259 -19.65 10.56 17.87
N GLU A 260 -20.01 10.83 16.62
CA GLU A 260 -19.35 10.28 15.42
C GLU A 260 -18.04 11.05 15.14
N TYR A 261 -17.01 10.80 15.95
CA TYR A 261 -15.74 11.54 15.89
C TYR A 261 -15.03 11.47 14.54
N GLU A 262 -15.23 10.41 13.75
CA GLU A 262 -14.71 10.35 12.38
C GLU A 262 -15.25 11.45 11.46
N HIS A 263 -16.36 12.10 11.84
CA HIS A 263 -17.00 13.21 11.15
C HIS A 263 -16.79 14.57 11.85
N ALA A 264 -15.84 14.65 12.79
CA ALA A 264 -15.55 15.89 13.51
C ALA A 264 -15.20 17.04 12.54
N PRO A 265 -15.68 18.28 12.83
CA PRO A 265 -15.42 19.44 11.98
C PRO A 265 -13.94 19.85 11.93
N GLU A 266 -13.17 19.49 12.96
CA GLU A 266 -11.74 19.74 13.03
C GLU A 266 -10.99 18.43 13.31
N ILE A 267 -10.01 18.12 12.45
CA ILE A 267 -9.12 16.97 12.59
C ILE A 267 -7.68 17.48 12.60
N LEU A 268 -6.97 17.25 13.70
CA LEU A 268 -5.59 17.70 13.88
C LEU A 268 -4.64 16.50 13.88
N TYR A 269 -3.50 16.64 13.20
CA TYR A 269 -2.47 15.62 13.11
C TYR A 269 -1.18 16.15 13.73
N ASP A 270 -0.65 15.42 14.72
CA ASP A 270 0.58 15.73 15.45
C ASP A 270 0.66 17.16 16.02
N THR A 271 -0.51 17.77 16.20
CA THR A 271 -0.65 19.11 16.76
C THR A 271 -1.41 18.98 18.07
N ILE A 272 -0.81 19.43 19.16
CA ILE A 272 -1.46 19.48 20.47
C ILE A 272 -1.88 20.93 20.68
N VAL A 273 -3.18 21.16 20.69
CA VAL A 273 -3.76 22.48 20.98
C VAL A 273 -4.16 22.50 22.44
N ALA A 274 -3.60 23.43 23.22
CA ALA A 274 -4.04 23.63 24.58
C ALA A 274 -5.46 24.21 24.59
N ARG A 275 -6.42 23.46 25.12
CA ARG A 275 -7.82 23.88 25.25
C ARG A 275 -8.21 23.83 26.72
N GLY A 276 -8.43 25.00 27.32
CA GLY A 276 -8.68 25.12 28.75
C GLY A 276 -7.40 25.03 29.59
N ASN A 277 -7.54 24.56 30.84
CA ASN A 277 -6.46 24.56 31.84
C ASN A 277 -5.80 23.19 32.05
N ALA A 278 -6.33 22.14 31.42
CA ALA A 278 -5.83 20.78 31.59
C ALA A 278 -4.48 20.58 30.89
N VAL A 279 -3.56 19.89 31.57
CA VAL A 279 -2.26 19.54 31.00
C VAL A 279 -2.45 18.41 29.97
N ASN A 280 -1.95 18.62 28.76
CA ASN A 280 -1.85 17.57 27.74
C ASN A 280 -0.39 17.12 27.61
N ASN A 281 -0.09 15.90 28.07
CA ASN A 281 1.25 15.31 28.06
C ASN A 281 1.38 14.12 27.09
N ILE A 282 0.46 14.00 26.11
CA ILE A 282 0.40 12.83 25.22
C ILE A 282 1.74 12.62 24.51
N LYS A 283 2.38 13.68 24.02
CA LYS A 283 3.68 13.60 23.34
C LYS A 283 4.87 13.32 24.27
N ASP A 284 4.74 13.60 25.57
CA ASP A 284 5.77 13.23 26.55
C ASP A 284 5.72 11.72 26.82
N VAL A 285 4.52 11.14 26.91
CA VAL A 285 4.32 9.70 27.13
C VAL A 285 4.55 8.89 25.85
N TYR A 286 4.23 9.44 24.68
CA TYR A 286 4.36 8.78 23.38
C TYR A 286 5.20 9.62 22.40
N PRO A 287 6.53 9.75 22.63
CA PRO A 287 7.38 10.67 21.87
C PRO A 287 7.53 10.31 20.39
N THR A 288 7.40 9.02 20.04
CA THR A 288 7.55 8.51 18.68
C THR A 288 6.22 8.20 17.99
N ALA A 289 5.09 8.35 18.69
CA ALA A 289 3.78 8.04 18.15
C ALA A 289 3.22 9.22 17.36
N HIS A 290 2.38 8.92 16.37
CA HIS A 290 1.53 9.92 15.75
C HIS A 290 0.23 10.08 16.53
N VAL A 291 -0.29 11.29 16.62
CA VAL A 291 -1.52 11.61 17.34
C VAL A 291 -2.50 12.26 16.37
N VAL A 292 -3.73 11.78 16.36
CA VAL A 292 -4.85 12.38 15.62
C VAL A 292 -5.91 12.80 16.62
N GLU A 293 -6.23 14.10 16.65
CA GLU A 293 -7.34 14.64 17.42
C GLU A 293 -8.56 14.79 16.52
N PHE A 294 -9.71 14.33 17.00
CA PHE A 294 -11.03 14.62 16.43
C PHE A 294 -11.76 15.55 17.38
N TYR A 295 -12.00 16.80 16.95
CA TYR A 295 -12.47 17.87 17.82
C TYR A 295 -13.83 18.42 17.41
N PHE A 296 -14.73 18.54 18.39
CA PHE A 296 -15.98 19.27 18.28
C PHE A 296 -15.91 20.55 19.14
N PRO A 297 -16.12 21.74 18.54
CA PRO A 297 -16.01 23.03 19.23
C PRO A 297 -17.10 23.31 20.27
N GLY A 298 -18.07 22.42 20.41
CA GLY A 298 -19.28 22.62 21.20
C GLY A 298 -20.52 22.48 20.34
N PHE A 299 -21.66 22.27 20.99
CA PHE A 299 -22.93 21.92 20.33
C PHE A 299 -24.02 22.94 20.64
N ILE A 300 -23.95 23.56 21.83
CA ILE A 300 -25.01 24.40 22.35
C ILE A 300 -24.48 25.82 22.60
N GLU A 301 -25.01 26.78 21.85
CA GLU A 301 -24.57 28.18 21.84
C GLU A 301 -24.53 28.84 23.24
N LYS A 302 -25.52 28.56 24.10
CA LYS A 302 -25.57 29.12 25.47
C LYS A 302 -24.38 28.72 26.35
N PHE A 303 -23.68 27.65 26.01
CA PHE A 303 -22.49 27.21 26.74
C PHE A 303 -21.21 27.85 26.19
N VAL A 304 -21.28 28.67 25.14
CA VAL A 304 -20.16 29.48 24.61
C VAL A 304 -18.90 28.63 24.40
N GLY A 305 -19.10 27.43 23.84
CA GLY A 305 -18.03 26.47 23.59
C GLY A 305 -17.56 25.69 24.82
N MET A 306 -18.07 25.93 26.03
CA MET A 306 -17.74 25.14 27.24
C MET A 306 -18.32 23.72 27.23
N ASP A 307 -18.93 23.29 26.12
CA ASP A 307 -19.37 21.91 25.87
C ASP A 307 -18.56 21.23 24.75
N TRP A 308 -17.39 21.80 24.41
CA TRP A 308 -16.44 21.18 23.50
C TRP A 308 -15.99 19.81 24.01
N ARG A 309 -15.67 18.92 23.06
CA ARG A 309 -15.10 17.60 23.33
C ARG A 309 -14.20 17.15 22.19
N SER A 310 -13.18 16.37 22.53
CA SER A 310 -12.34 15.68 21.57
C SER A 310 -11.88 14.32 22.06
N ILE A 311 -11.44 13.52 21.10
CA ILE A 311 -10.66 12.31 21.39
C ILE A 311 -9.35 12.38 20.63
N HIS A 312 -8.29 11.90 21.27
CA HIS A 312 -6.99 11.70 20.65
C HIS A 312 -6.75 10.21 20.46
N ILE A 313 -6.54 9.80 19.21
CA ILE A 313 -6.09 8.45 18.86
C ILE A 313 -4.58 8.50 18.69
N VAL A 314 -3.86 7.73 19.51
CA VAL A 314 -2.40 7.65 19.49
C VAL A 314 -1.98 6.36 18.78
N LEU A 315 -1.22 6.51 17.69
CA LEU A 315 -0.83 5.42 16.81
C LEU A 315 0.68 5.24 16.72
N GLU A 316 1.11 3.98 16.71
CA GLU A 316 2.48 3.59 16.41
C GLU A 316 2.52 2.54 15.31
N GLU A 317 3.60 2.54 14.54
CA GLU A 317 3.83 1.56 13.50
C GLU A 317 4.40 0.27 14.08
N TYR A 318 3.84 -0.86 13.67
CA TYR A 318 4.40 -2.18 13.92
C TYR A 318 4.30 -3.01 12.65
N GLN A 319 5.44 -3.44 12.12
CA GLN A 319 5.55 -4.29 10.92
C GLN A 319 4.80 -3.72 9.69
N GLY A 320 4.92 -2.42 9.43
CA GLY A 320 4.29 -1.79 8.27
C GLY A 320 2.81 -1.45 8.43
N GLN A 321 2.25 -1.58 9.65
CA GLN A 321 0.87 -1.21 9.95
C GLN A 321 0.76 -0.32 11.18
N TRP A 322 -0.20 0.61 11.15
CA TRP A 322 -0.49 1.51 12.26
C TRP A 322 -1.46 0.86 13.25
N TYR A 323 -1.10 0.89 14.52
CA TYR A 323 -1.91 0.36 15.61
C TYR A 323 -2.14 1.40 16.70
N VAL A 324 -3.29 1.30 17.35
CA VAL A 324 -3.66 2.16 18.47
C VAL A 324 -2.93 1.69 19.73
N VAL A 325 -2.19 2.62 20.34
CA VAL A 325 -1.49 2.43 21.63
C VAL A 325 -2.10 3.29 22.75
N GLY A 326 -2.85 4.33 22.39
CA GLY A 326 -3.51 5.23 23.32
C GLY A 326 -4.85 5.74 22.79
N LEU A 327 -5.83 5.81 23.68
CA LEU A 327 -7.13 6.44 23.49
C LEU A 327 -7.30 7.44 24.63
N VAL A 328 -7.36 8.72 24.29
CA VAL A 328 -7.39 9.81 25.28
C VAL A 328 -8.61 10.68 25.02
N SER A 329 -9.52 10.76 25.99
CA SER A 329 -10.62 11.71 25.92
C SER A 329 -10.15 13.08 26.40
N ASP A 330 -10.73 14.14 25.85
CA ASP A 330 -10.53 15.50 26.29
C ASP A 330 -11.83 16.29 26.16
N ARG A 331 -12.09 17.15 27.13
CA ARG A 331 -13.33 17.94 27.20
C ARG A 331 -13.15 19.09 28.17
N TRP A 332 -14.07 20.04 28.09
CA TRP A 332 -14.11 21.11 29.07
C TRP A 332 -14.34 20.55 30.49
N THR A 333 -13.50 20.94 31.44
CA THR A 333 -13.62 20.66 32.87
C THR A 333 -13.58 21.97 33.69
N ILE A 334 -14.09 21.92 34.92
CA ILE A 334 -14.28 23.08 35.83
C ILE A 334 -13.06 23.27 36.75
#